data_AF-A0A5K1K5F4-F1
#
_entry.id   AF-A0A5K1K5F4-F1
#
_cell.length_a   1.000
_cell.length_b   1.000
_cell.length_c   1.000
_cell.angle_alpha   90.00
_cell.angle_beta   90.00
_cell.angle_gamma   90.00
#
_symmetry.space_group_name_H-M   'P 1'
#
loop_
_entity.id
_entity.type
_entity.pdbx_description
1 polymer ?
#
loop_
_entity_poly.entity_id
_entity_poly.type
_entity_poly.pdbx_seq_one_letter_code
_entity_poly.pdbx_strand_id
1 'polypeptide(L)'
;MKWLALLLNEGVDPLTNARIIPVSVFQEMTTARAIVSGVAADPLSIMGYGMGWFRMSYRGHDVVWHFGAIPGFSTLVAFLPKDNLGAVLLANMDEKQDTNMGILFRVIDEALGLPESGLPVSLASRGRWSRPTSVIRPNHHLLADIPPRIKTGTRTDRQYHGGHSHTVTTEHTQPSPGPSLDIDAYAGTYADPQGAYGNITLCAPTRTPPPDSYCARVLADFATIETIEDSAAQPQSNSNSRPSLFAAWPRVWSSHIRLHHIAGDSFALTLPRLFPEGFGRNTTPFEFYDSQLSVGRAEFVVDVEDGQVSGFALITDEEAAVGRQRRWGGSVKEAGDAWFGRVHP
;
A
#
# COMPACT_ATOMS: atom_id res chain seq x y z
N MET A 1 26.39 17.26 -13.07
CA MET A 1 25.37 17.19 -12.00
C MET A 1 25.97 17.72 -10.69
N LYS A 2 25.68 18.95 -10.23
CA LYS A 2 26.39 19.58 -9.09
C LYS A 2 26.11 18.91 -7.74
N TRP A 3 24.85 18.60 -7.46
CA TRP A 3 24.43 17.99 -6.19
C TRP A 3 24.97 16.58 -5.98
N LEU A 4 24.94 15.73 -7.03
CA LEU A 4 25.52 14.39 -6.92
C LEU A 4 27.05 14.43 -6.77
N ALA A 5 27.71 15.36 -7.46
CA ALA A 5 29.15 15.55 -7.30
C ALA A 5 29.51 15.97 -5.86
N LEU A 6 28.70 16.82 -5.22
CA LEU A 6 28.85 17.16 -3.80
C LEU A 6 28.76 15.93 -2.89
N LEU A 7 27.79 15.04 -3.12
CA LEU A 7 27.62 13.81 -2.34
C LEU A 7 28.75 12.81 -2.56
N LEU A 8 29.18 12.66 -3.82
CA LEU A 8 30.29 11.78 -4.19
C LEU A 8 31.62 12.23 -3.53
N ASN A 9 31.79 13.53 -3.34
CA ASN A 9 32.93 14.14 -2.65
C ASN A 9 32.67 14.37 -1.15
N GLU A 10 31.85 13.53 -0.52
CA GLU A 10 31.59 13.53 0.93
C GLU A 10 31.25 14.92 1.52
N GLY A 11 30.47 15.69 0.76
CA GLY A 11 30.02 17.02 1.17
C GLY A 11 30.92 18.18 0.74
N VAL A 12 31.92 17.95 -0.11
CA VAL A 12 32.78 19.00 -0.69
C VAL A 12 32.35 19.33 -2.11
N ASP A 13 32.12 20.61 -2.41
CA ASP A 13 31.85 21.05 -3.77
C ASP A 13 33.16 20.98 -4.59
N PRO A 14 33.24 20.14 -5.65
CA PRO A 14 34.49 19.97 -6.39
C PRO A 14 34.90 21.20 -7.20
N LEU A 15 34.00 22.18 -7.42
CA LEU A 15 34.33 23.40 -8.18
C LEU A 15 34.96 24.47 -7.29
N THR A 16 34.46 24.60 -6.07
CA THR A 16 34.88 25.66 -5.13
C THR A 16 35.79 25.14 -4.02
N ASN A 17 35.89 23.82 -3.87
CA ASN A 17 36.54 23.13 -2.76
C ASN A 17 35.96 23.49 -1.37
N ALA A 18 34.75 24.08 -1.34
CA ALA A 18 34.06 24.44 -0.12
C ALA A 18 33.33 23.21 0.46
N ARG A 19 33.46 23.00 1.77
CA ARG A 19 32.68 21.98 2.49
C ARG A 19 31.28 22.52 2.78
N ILE A 20 30.29 21.98 2.07
CA ILE A 20 28.87 22.32 2.25
C ILE A 20 28.21 21.39 3.27
N ILE A 21 28.55 20.10 3.25
CA ILE A 21 28.06 19.11 4.22
C ILE A 21 29.24 18.70 5.11
N PRO A 22 29.16 18.88 6.44
CA PRO A 22 30.17 18.36 7.36
C PRO A 22 30.33 16.84 7.20
N VAL A 23 31.57 16.34 7.29
CA VAL A 23 31.84 14.90 7.12
C VAL A 23 31.06 14.04 8.10
N SER A 24 30.89 14.50 9.35
CA SER A 24 30.07 13.84 10.36
C SER A 24 28.61 13.74 9.93
N VAL A 25 28.04 14.80 9.36
CA VAL A 25 26.66 14.82 8.86
C VAL A 25 26.51 13.91 7.65
N PHE A 26 27.48 13.90 6.73
CA PHE A 26 27.46 13.00 5.58
C PHE A 26 27.51 11.52 6.01
N GLN A 27 28.38 11.18 6.97
CA GLN A 27 28.47 9.84 7.53
C GLN A 27 27.17 9.43 8.21
N GLU A 28 26.60 10.31 9.05
CA GLU A 28 25.32 10.09 9.69
C GLU A 28 24.19 9.85 8.67
N MET A 29 24.13 10.70 7.63
CA MET A 29 23.10 10.63 6.58
C MET A 29 23.15 9.33 5.79
N THR A 30 24.37 8.86 5.46
CA THR A 30 24.58 7.68 4.62
C THR A 30 24.72 6.37 5.42
N THR A 31 24.82 6.43 6.75
CA THR A 31 24.90 5.23 7.59
C THR A 31 23.54 4.54 7.65
N ALA A 32 23.51 3.24 7.35
CA ALA A 32 22.31 2.43 7.55
C ALA A 32 21.99 2.34 9.06
N ARG A 33 20.78 2.75 9.44
CA ARG A 33 20.24 2.73 10.81
C ARG A 33 19.20 1.64 11.03
N ALA A 34 18.56 1.19 9.95
CA ALA A 34 17.61 0.08 9.97
C ALA A 34 17.94 -0.92 8.87
N ILE A 35 17.63 -2.20 9.10
CA ILE A 35 17.73 -3.25 8.09
C ILE A 35 16.39 -3.32 7.35
N VAL A 36 16.41 -3.16 6.03
CA VAL A 36 15.23 -3.29 5.15
C VAL A 36 15.13 -4.71 4.59
N SER A 37 16.28 -5.28 4.18
CA SER A 37 16.38 -6.70 3.83
C SER A 37 17.50 -7.32 4.65
N GLY A 38 17.15 -8.25 5.54
CA GLY A 38 18.11 -8.98 6.38
C GLY A 38 18.74 -10.20 5.70
N VAL A 39 18.28 -10.55 4.50
CA VAL A 39 18.80 -11.69 3.74
C VAL A 39 19.51 -11.15 2.50
N ALA A 40 20.77 -11.53 2.35
CA ALA A 40 21.55 -11.22 1.16
C ALA A 40 21.03 -12.02 -0.04
N ALA A 41 21.03 -11.40 -1.22
CA ALA A 41 20.61 -12.02 -2.47
C ALA A 41 21.72 -11.81 -3.51
N ASP A 42 22.66 -12.76 -3.58
CA ASP A 42 23.84 -12.67 -4.46
C ASP A 42 23.46 -12.13 -5.86
N PRO A 43 24.11 -11.06 -6.35
CA PRO A 43 25.35 -10.45 -5.85
C PRO A 43 25.19 -9.29 -4.83
N LEU A 44 24.01 -9.16 -4.22
CA LEU A 44 23.69 -8.12 -3.24
C LEU A 44 23.92 -8.57 -1.81
N SER A 45 24.41 -7.66 -0.96
CA SER A 45 24.39 -7.85 0.49
C SER A 45 22.99 -7.69 1.08
N ILE A 46 22.88 -7.76 2.41
CA ILE A 46 21.76 -7.16 3.14
C ILE A 46 21.60 -5.69 2.74
N MET A 47 20.38 -5.16 2.85
CA MET A 47 20.08 -3.78 2.53
C MET A 47 19.62 -3.04 3.77
N GLY A 48 20.23 -1.90 4.03
CA GLY A 48 19.85 -1.00 5.11
C GLY A 48 19.30 0.33 4.62
N TYR A 49 18.74 1.10 5.54
CA TYR A 49 18.23 2.45 5.31
C TYR A 49 18.78 3.42 6.36
N GLY A 50 19.28 4.57 5.90
CA GLY A 50 19.77 5.68 6.70
C GLY A 50 18.79 6.86 6.70
N MET A 51 19.31 8.09 6.74
CA MET A 51 18.47 9.30 6.69
C MET A 51 18.11 9.65 5.25
N GLY A 52 17.14 8.93 4.68
CA GLY A 52 16.69 9.16 3.31
C GLY A 52 17.52 8.47 2.24
N TRP A 53 18.29 7.44 2.61
CA TRP A 53 19.14 6.68 1.68
C TRP A 53 19.09 5.19 1.98
N PHE A 54 18.90 4.38 0.94
CA PHE A 54 19.23 2.97 0.99
C PHE A 54 20.74 2.78 0.87
N ARG A 55 21.26 1.73 1.50
CA ARG A 55 22.65 1.33 1.36
C ARG A 55 22.78 -0.18 1.29
N MET A 56 23.53 -0.65 0.32
CA MET A 56 23.81 -2.07 0.11
C MET A 56 25.16 -2.22 -0.59
N SER A 57 25.72 -3.42 -0.56
CA SER A 57 26.80 -3.80 -1.45
C SER A 57 26.25 -4.48 -2.70
N TYR A 58 26.76 -4.11 -3.88
CA TYR A 58 26.59 -4.84 -5.13
C TYR A 58 27.96 -5.33 -5.59
N ARG A 59 28.16 -6.66 -5.64
CA ARG A 59 29.45 -7.28 -6.00
C ARG A 59 30.64 -6.77 -5.18
N GLY A 60 30.42 -6.42 -3.91
CA GLY A 60 31.46 -5.89 -3.02
C GLY A 60 31.61 -4.36 -3.03
N HIS A 61 30.96 -3.65 -3.97
CA HIS A 61 30.99 -2.19 -4.05
C HIS A 61 29.86 -1.58 -3.22
N ASP A 62 30.17 -0.54 -2.45
CA ASP A 62 29.24 0.12 -1.53
C ASP A 62 28.38 1.14 -2.26
N VAL A 63 27.08 0.85 -2.39
CA VAL A 63 26.11 1.65 -3.14
C VAL A 63 25.19 2.36 -2.17
N VAL A 64 25.22 3.70 -2.18
CA VAL A 64 24.24 4.56 -1.50
C VAL A 64 23.27 5.08 -2.54
N TRP A 65 21.97 4.84 -2.36
CA TRP A 65 20.99 5.13 -3.39
C TRP A 65 19.61 5.45 -2.85
N HIS A 66 18.77 6.07 -3.68
CA HIS A 66 17.37 6.31 -3.38
C HIS A 66 16.53 6.31 -4.65
N PHE A 67 15.29 5.87 -4.53
CA PHE A 67 14.31 5.87 -5.61
C PHE A 67 13.19 6.86 -5.29
N GLY A 68 12.76 7.62 -6.30
CA GLY A 68 11.60 8.50 -6.20
C GLY A 68 10.61 8.22 -7.32
N ALA A 69 9.34 8.09 -6.98
CA ALA A 69 8.25 8.07 -7.95
C ALA A 69 7.19 9.11 -7.60
N ILE A 70 6.67 9.72 -8.65
CA ILE A 70 5.40 10.45 -8.68
C ILE A 70 4.68 10.02 -9.98
N PRO A 71 3.37 10.26 -10.13
CA PRO A 71 2.67 9.92 -11.37
C PRO A 71 3.36 10.50 -12.61
N GLY A 72 3.64 9.65 -13.59
CA GLY A 72 4.35 9.94 -14.82
C GLY A 72 5.88 9.98 -14.74
N PHE A 73 6.47 9.84 -13.55
CA PHE A 73 7.93 9.98 -13.36
C PHE A 73 8.50 9.00 -12.35
N SER A 74 9.51 8.24 -12.77
CA SER A 74 10.33 7.38 -11.91
C SER A 74 11.78 7.84 -11.96
N THR A 75 12.43 7.93 -10.81
CA THR A 75 13.78 8.47 -10.65
C THR A 75 14.63 7.56 -9.78
N LEU A 76 15.91 7.48 -10.08
CA LEU A 76 16.89 6.81 -9.24
C LEU A 76 18.15 7.65 -9.15
N VAL A 77 18.66 7.83 -7.94
CA VAL A 77 19.96 8.44 -7.71
C VAL A 77 20.81 7.45 -6.93
N ALA A 78 22.06 7.26 -7.36
CA ALA A 78 23.03 6.45 -6.64
C ALA A 78 24.42 7.08 -6.70
N PHE A 79 25.22 6.84 -5.66
CA PHE A 79 26.64 7.12 -5.63
C PHE A 79 27.40 6.03 -4.86
N LEU A 80 28.62 5.76 -5.31
CA LEU A 80 29.55 4.80 -4.74
C LEU A 80 30.76 5.60 -4.23
N PRO A 81 30.80 5.98 -2.94
CA PRO A 81 31.80 6.91 -2.41
C PRO A 81 33.25 6.46 -2.66
N LYS A 82 33.50 5.15 -2.63
CA LYS A 82 34.84 4.56 -2.79
C LYS A 82 35.27 4.37 -4.24
N ASP A 83 34.32 4.34 -5.16
CA ASP A 83 34.55 4.04 -6.57
C ASP A 83 34.51 5.31 -7.45
N ASN A 84 34.26 6.48 -6.86
CA ASN A 84 34.10 7.76 -7.55
C ASN A 84 33.08 7.69 -8.71
N LEU A 85 32.01 6.91 -8.51
CA LEU A 85 30.95 6.68 -9.48
C LEU A 85 29.63 7.21 -8.92
N GLY A 86 28.88 7.94 -9.74
CA GLY A 86 27.52 8.37 -9.43
C GLY A 86 26.64 8.33 -10.66
N ALA A 87 25.37 7.98 -10.47
CA ALA A 87 24.39 7.87 -11.54
C ALA A 87 23.06 8.52 -11.14
N VAL A 88 22.38 9.11 -12.14
CA VAL A 88 21.01 9.59 -12.05
C VAL A 88 20.25 9.02 -13.23
N LEU A 89 19.16 8.31 -12.96
CA LEU A 89 18.30 7.72 -13.96
C LEU A 89 16.91 8.33 -13.82
N LEU A 90 16.37 8.80 -14.94
CA LEU A 90 15.05 9.44 -15.01
C LEU A 90 14.24 8.74 -16.10
N ALA A 91 13.04 8.29 -15.74
CA ALA A 91 12.10 7.69 -16.65
C ALA A 91 10.78 8.47 -16.58
N ASN A 92 10.24 8.84 -17.74
CA ASN A 92 8.94 9.48 -17.91
C ASN A 92 7.81 8.43 -17.96
N MET A 93 7.83 7.49 -17.01
CA MET A 93 6.83 6.44 -16.88
C MET A 93 6.72 6.01 -15.42
N ASP A 94 5.53 5.57 -15.04
CA ASP A 94 5.24 4.99 -13.73
C ASP A 94 5.96 3.65 -13.54
N GLU A 95 6.19 3.30 -12.28
CA GLU A 95 6.65 1.97 -11.88
C GLU A 95 7.92 1.49 -12.62
N LYS A 96 8.98 2.33 -12.66
CA LYS A 96 10.28 1.96 -13.26
C LYS A 96 11.41 1.76 -12.27
N GLN A 97 11.09 1.50 -11.01
CA GLN A 97 11.98 1.12 -9.91
C GLN A 97 12.97 0.03 -10.38
N ASP A 98 12.44 -1.13 -10.76
CA ASP A 98 13.21 -2.32 -11.08
C ASP A 98 14.02 -2.12 -12.37
N THR A 99 13.44 -1.45 -13.36
CA THR A 99 14.14 -1.11 -14.61
C THR A 99 15.31 -0.16 -14.34
N ASN A 100 15.10 0.90 -13.57
CA ASN A 100 16.16 1.84 -13.19
C ASN A 100 17.26 1.15 -12.38
N MET A 101 16.91 0.24 -11.45
CA MET A 101 17.91 -0.54 -10.72
C MET A 101 18.71 -1.47 -11.64
N GLY A 102 18.05 -2.14 -12.59
CA GLY A 102 18.74 -2.96 -13.59
C GLY A 102 19.73 -2.16 -14.43
N ILE A 103 19.34 -0.96 -14.87
CA ILE A 103 20.23 -0.06 -15.62
C ILE A 103 21.38 0.43 -14.71
N LEU A 104 21.12 0.78 -13.45
CA LEU A 104 22.17 1.16 -12.50
C LEU A 104 23.23 0.06 -12.37
N PHE A 105 22.81 -1.18 -12.19
CA PHE A 105 23.74 -2.31 -12.10
C PHE A 105 24.57 -2.48 -13.37
N ARG A 106 23.96 -2.32 -14.54
CA ARG A 106 24.70 -2.33 -15.81
C ARG A 106 25.73 -1.20 -15.87
N VAL A 107 25.37 0.00 -15.44
CA VAL A 107 26.29 1.15 -15.39
C VAL A 107 27.46 0.87 -14.44
N ILE A 108 27.21 0.26 -13.27
CA ILE A 108 28.26 -0.12 -12.33
C ILE A 108 29.19 -1.18 -12.93
N ASP A 109 28.62 -2.24 -13.51
CA ASP A 109 29.40 -3.31 -14.14
C ASP A 109 30.32 -2.76 -15.23
N GLU A 110 29.79 -1.91 -16.11
CA GLU A 110 30.54 -1.33 -17.23
C GLU A 110 31.60 -0.31 -16.77
N ALA A 111 31.25 0.58 -15.83
CA ALA A 111 32.17 1.60 -15.32
C ALA A 111 33.35 1.01 -14.53
N LEU A 112 33.14 -0.13 -13.86
CA LEU A 112 34.16 -0.79 -13.04
C LEU A 112 34.85 -1.97 -13.76
N GLY A 113 34.52 -2.22 -15.03
CA GLY A 113 35.10 -3.30 -15.82
C GLY A 113 34.78 -4.70 -15.28
N LEU A 114 33.63 -4.87 -14.63
CA LEU A 114 33.18 -6.14 -14.09
C LEU A 114 32.65 -7.04 -15.22
N PRO A 115 32.79 -8.37 -15.11
CA PRO A 115 32.21 -9.29 -16.08
C PRO A 115 30.72 -9.03 -16.23
N GLU A 116 30.20 -9.01 -17.47
CA GLU A 116 28.76 -8.84 -17.69
C GLU A 116 28.00 -9.80 -16.79
N SER A 117 27.20 -9.25 -15.87
CA SER A 117 26.21 -10.06 -15.20
C SER A 117 25.30 -10.62 -16.29
N GLY A 118 25.33 -11.94 -16.50
CA GLY A 118 24.34 -12.64 -17.33
C GLY A 118 22.92 -12.57 -16.74
N LEU A 119 22.67 -11.61 -15.85
CA LEU A 119 21.36 -11.20 -15.36
C LEU A 119 20.74 -10.37 -16.49
N PRO A 120 19.82 -10.93 -17.31
CA PRO A 120 19.02 -10.09 -18.19
C PRO A 120 18.41 -8.95 -17.36
N VAL A 121 18.17 -7.81 -17.99
CA VAL A 121 17.35 -6.73 -17.41
C VAL A 121 16.03 -7.28 -16.83
N SER A 122 15.56 -8.44 -17.33
CA SER A 122 14.40 -9.15 -16.80
C SER A 122 14.63 -9.98 -15.52
N LEU A 123 15.86 -10.34 -15.16
CA LEU A 123 16.21 -11.03 -13.90
C LEU A 123 16.43 -10.05 -12.75
N ALA A 124 16.78 -8.79 -13.00
CA ALA A 124 16.56 -7.72 -12.01
C ALA A 124 15.07 -7.54 -11.68
N SER A 125 14.17 -7.82 -12.64
CA SER A 125 12.71 -7.89 -12.41
C SER A 125 12.17 -9.29 -12.03
N ARG A 126 13.01 -10.33 -11.99
CA ARG A 126 12.64 -11.69 -11.52
C ARG A 126 13.36 -12.09 -10.23
N GLY A 127 14.27 -11.26 -9.74
CA GLY A 127 14.41 -11.01 -8.31
C GLY A 127 13.09 -10.45 -7.82
N ARG A 128 12.06 -11.31 -7.82
CA ARG A 128 10.90 -11.15 -6.97
C ARG A 128 11.53 -10.86 -5.63
N TRP A 129 11.40 -9.62 -5.17
CA TRP A 129 11.32 -9.33 -3.75
C TRP A 129 10.28 -10.32 -3.26
N SER A 130 10.74 -11.51 -2.91
CA SER A 130 9.94 -12.57 -2.36
C SER A 130 9.79 -12.16 -0.91
N ARG A 131 9.08 -11.04 -0.70
CA ARG A 131 8.26 -10.92 0.49
C ARG A 131 7.32 -12.12 0.41
N PRO A 132 7.10 -12.85 1.50
CA PRO A 132 6.22 -13.99 1.51
C PRO A 132 4.96 -13.62 0.75
N THR A 133 4.70 -14.29 -0.36
CA THR A 133 3.40 -14.26 -0.97
C THR A 133 2.46 -14.91 0.03
N SER A 134 1.97 -14.16 1.02
CA SER A 134 0.56 -14.26 1.34
C SER A 134 -0.19 -13.52 0.23
N VAL A 135 -0.07 -14.04 -1.00
CA VAL A 135 -1.30 -14.25 -1.75
C VAL A 135 -2.05 -15.20 -0.83
N ILE A 136 -2.88 -14.64 0.05
CA ILE A 136 -4.01 -15.36 0.57
C ILE A 136 -4.83 -15.62 -0.69
N ARG A 137 -4.51 -16.73 -1.37
CA ARG A 137 -5.57 -17.54 -1.93
C ARG A 137 -6.46 -17.77 -0.73
N PRO A 138 -7.76 -17.44 -0.78
CA PRO A 138 -8.68 -17.80 0.28
C PRO A 138 -8.71 -19.33 0.31
N ASN A 139 -7.78 -19.93 1.05
CA ASN A 139 -7.92 -21.29 1.49
C ASN A 139 -8.90 -21.20 2.65
N HIS A 140 -10.12 -21.66 2.40
CA HIS A 140 -11.25 -21.74 3.32
C HIS A 140 -11.03 -22.63 4.56
N HIS A 141 -9.79 -22.90 4.94
CA HIS A 141 -9.44 -23.78 6.04
C HIS A 141 -8.40 -23.11 6.92
N LEU A 142 -8.84 -22.26 7.86
CA LEU A 142 -8.19 -21.93 9.14
C LEU A 142 -8.92 -20.76 9.85
N LEU A 143 -10.22 -20.93 10.12
CA LEU A 143 -10.98 -20.08 11.07
C LEU A 143 -11.89 -20.91 12.00
N ALA A 144 -11.63 -22.21 12.16
CA ALA A 144 -12.52 -23.10 12.90
C ALA A 144 -12.22 -23.27 14.40
N ASP A 145 -11.12 -22.73 14.95
CA ASP A 145 -10.71 -23.03 16.33
C ASP A 145 -10.84 -21.86 17.31
N ILE A 146 -12.02 -21.25 17.38
CA ILE A 146 -12.49 -20.55 18.60
C ILE A 146 -13.96 -20.96 18.82
N PRO A 147 -14.28 -21.84 19.80
CA PRO A 147 -15.63 -22.36 19.94
C PRO A 147 -16.55 -21.34 20.65
N PRO A 148 -17.71 -20.97 20.08
CA PRO A 148 -18.79 -20.37 20.85
C PRO A 148 -19.48 -21.47 21.68
N ARG A 149 -19.56 -21.26 22.99
CA ARG A 149 -20.35 -22.10 23.89
C ARG A 149 -21.84 -21.97 23.57
N ILE A 150 -22.39 -22.89 22.79
CA ILE A 150 -23.84 -23.14 22.74
C ILE A 150 -24.07 -24.65 22.78
N LYS A 151 -24.82 -25.09 23.79
CA LYS A 151 -25.23 -26.49 23.99
C LYS A 151 -26.41 -26.80 23.06
N THR A 152 -26.30 -27.82 22.20
CA THR A 152 -27.48 -28.52 21.66
C THR A 152 -27.18 -29.98 21.28
N GLY A 153 -27.83 -30.89 22.00
CA GLY A 153 -28.43 -32.16 21.56
C GLY A 153 -27.65 -33.12 20.65
N THR A 154 -27.12 -34.20 21.23
CA THR A 154 -26.76 -35.44 20.53
C THR A 154 -28.01 -36.17 20.02
N ARG A 155 -28.06 -36.50 18.73
CA ARG A 155 -28.83 -37.66 18.23
C ARG A 155 -27.94 -38.50 17.31
N THR A 156 -27.44 -39.60 17.85
CA THR A 156 -26.79 -40.67 17.11
C THR A 156 -27.85 -41.47 16.36
N ASP A 157 -27.68 -41.66 15.05
CA ASP A 157 -28.20 -42.84 14.36
C ASP A 157 -27.03 -43.56 13.69
N ARG A 158 -26.87 -44.82 14.06
CA ARG A 158 -25.87 -45.74 13.51
C ARG A 158 -26.53 -46.51 12.37
N GLN A 159 -25.90 -46.52 11.20
CA GLN A 159 -25.95 -47.73 10.37
C GLN A 159 -24.66 -47.94 9.59
N TYR A 160 -24.13 -49.15 9.73
CA TYR A 160 -22.89 -49.68 9.16
C TYR A 160 -23.19 -50.31 7.79
N HIS A 161 -22.42 -49.97 6.76
CA HIS A 161 -21.48 -50.87 6.05
C HIS A 161 -21.24 -50.46 4.59
N GLY A 162 -19.95 -50.32 4.24
CA GLY A 162 -19.38 -50.83 2.98
C GLY A 162 -19.43 -49.89 1.76
N GLY A 163 -18.27 -49.40 1.35
CA GLY A 163 -18.05 -48.80 0.03
C GLY A 163 -17.43 -47.42 0.10
N HIS A 164 -16.24 -47.25 -0.49
CA HIS A 164 -15.57 -45.96 -0.61
C HIS A 164 -16.45 -44.96 -1.37
N SER A 165 -16.97 -43.96 -0.65
CA SER A 165 -17.62 -42.80 -1.23
C SER A 165 -16.64 -41.63 -1.20
N HIS A 166 -16.21 -41.18 -2.38
CA HIS A 166 -15.55 -39.88 -2.53
C HIS A 166 -16.59 -38.80 -2.21
N THR A 167 -16.49 -38.19 -1.03
CA THR A 167 -17.22 -36.99 -0.68
C THR A 167 -16.57 -35.82 -1.42
N VAL A 168 -17.15 -35.45 -2.57
CA VAL A 168 -16.90 -34.14 -3.16
C VAL A 168 -17.69 -33.15 -2.31
N THR A 169 -17.02 -32.56 -1.33
CA THR A 169 -17.56 -31.41 -0.60
C THR A 169 -17.51 -30.23 -1.55
N THR A 170 -18.62 -29.96 -2.24
CA THR A 170 -18.84 -28.65 -2.85
C THR A 170 -18.97 -27.65 -1.71
N GLU A 171 -17.88 -26.95 -1.37
CA GLU A 171 -17.96 -25.73 -0.57
C GLU A 171 -18.80 -24.72 -1.36
N HIS A 172 -20.08 -24.63 -1.02
CA HIS A 172 -20.85 -23.44 -1.32
C HIS A 172 -20.27 -22.30 -0.46
N THR A 173 -19.37 -21.51 -1.04
CA THR A 173 -18.97 -20.22 -0.48
C THR A 173 -20.22 -19.35 -0.37
N GLN A 174 -20.84 -19.35 0.81
CA GLN A 174 -21.88 -18.38 1.13
C GLN A 174 -21.26 -16.98 0.97
N PRO A 175 -21.94 -16.02 0.32
CA PRO A 175 -21.46 -14.65 0.28
C PRO A 175 -21.24 -14.18 1.72
N SER A 176 -20.08 -13.59 2.01
CA SER A 176 -19.81 -12.98 3.31
C SER A 176 -20.98 -12.07 3.66
N PRO A 177 -21.51 -12.15 4.90
CA PRO A 177 -22.57 -11.24 5.32
C PRO A 177 -22.11 -9.79 5.13
N GLY A 178 -23.04 -8.93 4.71
CA GLY A 178 -22.80 -7.50 4.54
C GLY A 178 -22.36 -6.82 5.84
N PRO A 179 -22.11 -5.50 5.82
CA PRO A 179 -21.77 -4.75 7.02
C PRO A 179 -22.84 -4.90 8.10
N SER A 180 -22.46 -4.70 9.37
CA SER A 180 -23.35 -4.89 10.52
C SER A 180 -24.55 -3.92 10.50
N LEU A 181 -24.37 -2.75 9.89
CA LEU A 181 -25.41 -1.75 9.65
C LEU A 181 -25.59 -1.49 8.14
N ASP A 182 -26.65 -0.76 7.77
CA ASP A 182 -26.78 -0.21 6.43
C ASP A 182 -25.59 0.71 6.11
N ILE A 183 -25.11 0.70 4.86
CA ILE A 183 -23.93 1.48 4.45
C ILE A 183 -24.08 2.99 4.71
N ASP A 184 -25.31 3.51 4.67
CA ASP A 184 -25.61 4.90 5.02
C ASP A 184 -25.22 5.25 6.46
N ALA A 185 -25.22 4.27 7.37
CA ALA A 185 -24.86 4.49 8.78
C ALA A 185 -23.35 4.77 8.97
N TYR A 186 -22.51 4.34 8.03
CA TYR A 186 -21.06 4.57 8.00
C TYR A 186 -20.69 5.87 7.27
N ALA A 187 -21.65 6.52 6.62
CA ALA A 187 -21.46 7.86 6.07
C ALA A 187 -21.48 8.91 7.20
N GLY A 188 -20.73 9.99 7.01
CA GLY A 188 -20.63 11.08 7.97
C GLY A 188 -19.21 11.63 8.13
N THR A 189 -19.07 12.60 9.03
CA THR A 189 -17.77 13.20 9.33
C THR A 189 -17.09 12.45 10.47
N TYR A 190 -15.80 12.18 10.29
CA TYR A 190 -14.92 11.56 11.26
C TYR A 190 -13.69 12.44 11.47
N ALA A 191 -13.23 12.55 12.70
CA ALA A 191 -12.11 13.40 13.06
C ALA A 191 -11.06 12.63 13.86
N ASP A 192 -9.78 12.87 13.54
CA ASP A 192 -8.68 12.51 14.42
C ASP A 192 -8.73 13.41 15.67
N PRO A 193 -8.82 12.84 16.89
CA PRO A 193 -8.85 13.61 18.13
C PRO A 193 -7.65 14.54 18.34
N GLN A 194 -6.49 14.22 17.76
CA GLN A 194 -5.25 15.00 17.84
C GLN A 194 -5.13 16.00 16.69
N GLY A 195 -6.04 15.94 15.71
CA GLY A 195 -6.09 16.85 14.57
C GLY A 195 -4.94 16.71 13.58
N ALA A 196 -4.06 15.71 13.73
CA ALA A 196 -2.88 15.55 12.87
C ALA A 196 -3.29 15.21 11.42
N TYR A 197 -4.36 14.43 11.27
CA TYR A 197 -4.83 13.96 9.97
C TYR A 197 -6.01 14.76 9.39
N GLY A 198 -6.57 15.69 10.17
CA GLY A 198 -7.78 16.45 9.83
C GLY A 198 -9.05 15.58 9.79
N ASN A 199 -10.14 16.14 9.26
CA ASN A 199 -11.44 15.47 9.19
C ASN A 199 -11.60 14.72 7.85
N ILE A 200 -12.29 13.58 7.90
CA ILE A 200 -12.71 12.79 6.75
C ILE A 200 -14.24 12.76 6.74
N THR A 201 -14.85 13.21 5.65
CA THR A 201 -16.30 13.09 5.46
C THR A 201 -16.57 12.00 4.44
N LEU A 202 -17.09 10.87 4.89
CA LEU A 202 -17.43 9.70 4.08
C LEU A 202 -18.84 9.85 3.50
N CYS A 203 -18.97 9.56 2.21
CA CYS A 203 -20.19 9.63 1.43
C CYS A 203 -20.56 8.23 0.94
N ALA A 204 -21.81 7.82 1.18
CA ALA A 204 -22.38 6.60 0.62
C ALA A 204 -23.12 6.93 -0.70
N PRO A 205 -23.02 6.08 -1.75
CA PRO A 205 -23.70 6.29 -3.03
C PRO A 205 -25.19 5.91 -3.01
N THR A 206 -25.66 5.30 -1.93
CA THR A 206 -27.01 4.74 -1.76
C THR A 206 -28.12 5.79 -1.73
N ARG A 207 -27.80 7.04 -1.40
CA ARG A 207 -28.74 8.17 -1.48
C ARG A 207 -28.20 9.24 -2.39
N THR A 208 -29.06 9.74 -3.28
CA THR A 208 -28.73 10.90 -4.11
C THR A 208 -28.49 12.11 -3.20
N PRO A 209 -27.25 12.63 -3.11
CA PRO A 209 -26.97 13.79 -2.29
C PRO A 209 -27.59 15.05 -2.93
N PRO A 210 -27.83 16.12 -2.14
CA PRO A 210 -28.27 17.40 -2.70
C PRO A 210 -27.31 17.88 -3.80
N PRO A 211 -27.81 18.51 -4.88
CA PRO A 211 -26.97 19.12 -5.90
C PRO A 211 -25.93 20.06 -5.28
N ASP A 212 -24.73 20.08 -5.85
CA ASP A 212 -23.58 20.90 -5.43
C ASP A 212 -23.05 20.67 -4.01
N SER A 213 -23.63 19.71 -3.27
CA SER A 213 -23.11 19.31 -1.96
C SER A 213 -21.71 18.70 -2.07
N TYR A 214 -21.02 18.60 -0.92
CA TYR A 214 -19.73 17.93 -0.84
C TYR A 214 -19.79 16.49 -1.39
N CYS A 215 -20.78 15.70 -0.93
CA CYS A 215 -20.92 14.32 -1.40
C CYS A 215 -21.32 14.22 -2.87
N ALA A 216 -22.10 15.16 -3.40
CA ALA A 216 -22.40 15.19 -4.83
C ALA A 216 -21.12 15.33 -5.68
N ARG A 217 -20.19 16.19 -5.27
CA ARG A 217 -18.92 16.39 -5.98
C ARG A 217 -18.00 15.18 -5.88
N VAL A 218 -17.81 14.62 -4.67
CA VAL A 218 -16.98 13.43 -4.47
C VAL A 218 -17.48 12.25 -5.30
N LEU A 219 -18.79 11.98 -5.26
CA LEU A 219 -19.37 10.88 -6.02
C LEU A 219 -19.31 11.13 -7.53
N ALA A 220 -19.45 12.38 -7.98
CA ALA A 220 -19.27 12.73 -9.38
C ALA A 220 -17.83 12.48 -9.87
N ASP A 221 -16.82 12.85 -9.08
CA ASP A 221 -15.41 12.61 -9.41
C ASP A 221 -15.15 11.11 -9.63
N PHE A 222 -15.60 10.24 -8.73
CA PHE A 222 -15.48 8.78 -8.89
C PHE A 222 -16.28 8.23 -10.08
N ALA A 223 -17.49 8.73 -10.32
CA ALA A 223 -18.33 8.29 -11.42
C ALA A 223 -17.67 8.55 -12.79
N THR A 224 -16.87 9.62 -12.93
CA THR A 224 -16.11 9.88 -14.19
C THR A 224 -15.08 8.78 -14.50
N ILE A 225 -14.58 8.10 -13.47
CA ILE A 225 -13.55 7.06 -13.59
C ILE A 225 -14.21 5.68 -13.78
N GLU A 226 -15.17 5.33 -12.94
CA GLU A 226 -15.81 4.01 -12.94
C GLU A 226 -16.59 3.74 -14.24
N THR A 227 -17.24 4.77 -14.80
CA THR A 227 -17.93 4.64 -16.11
C THR A 227 -16.99 4.27 -17.26
N ILE A 228 -15.70 4.64 -17.17
CA ILE A 228 -14.69 4.28 -18.16
C ILE A 228 -14.20 2.85 -17.95
N GLU A 229 -13.98 2.43 -16.71
CA GLU A 229 -13.59 1.05 -16.38
C GLU A 229 -14.65 0.04 -16.83
N ASP A 230 -15.94 0.33 -16.59
CA ASP A 230 -17.06 -0.49 -17.05
C ASP A 230 -17.18 -0.53 -18.59
N SER A 231 -16.75 0.53 -19.28
CA SER A 231 -16.74 0.58 -20.74
C SER A 231 -15.52 -0.11 -21.39
N ALA A 232 -14.44 -0.28 -20.63
CA ALA A 232 -13.23 -0.98 -21.03
C ALA A 232 -13.25 -2.48 -20.66
N ALA A 233 -14.04 -2.86 -19.66
CA ALA A 233 -14.29 -4.25 -19.28
C ALA A 233 -15.36 -4.88 -20.19
N GLN A 234 -15.11 -6.10 -20.70
CA GLN A 234 -16.17 -6.88 -21.36
C GLN A 234 -17.34 -7.13 -20.39
N PRO A 235 -18.60 -7.20 -20.87
CA PRO A 235 -19.78 -7.32 -20.02
C PRO A 235 -19.85 -8.71 -19.38
N GLN A 236 -19.12 -8.89 -18.28
CA GLN A 236 -19.20 -10.05 -17.40
C GLN A 236 -19.08 -9.61 -15.94
N SER A 237 -20.20 -9.18 -15.38
CA SER A 237 -20.82 -9.81 -14.21
C SER A 237 -21.86 -8.84 -13.62
N ASN A 238 -23.02 -9.38 -13.27
CA ASN A 238 -24.10 -8.65 -12.61
C ASN A 238 -23.54 -7.90 -11.39
N SER A 239 -23.56 -6.57 -11.44
CA SER A 239 -23.08 -5.68 -10.40
C SER A 239 -23.98 -5.73 -9.16
N ASN A 240 -23.77 -6.74 -8.31
CA ASN A 240 -23.90 -6.49 -6.88
C ASN A 240 -22.69 -5.63 -6.49
N SER A 241 -22.77 -4.33 -6.75
CA SER A 241 -21.73 -3.38 -6.35
C SER A 241 -21.49 -3.54 -4.85
N ARG A 242 -20.26 -3.90 -4.45
CA ARG A 242 -19.92 -4.05 -3.03
C ARG A 242 -20.24 -2.73 -2.32
N PRO A 243 -20.83 -2.76 -1.10
CA PRO A 243 -21.07 -1.54 -0.32
C PRO A 243 -19.79 -0.73 -0.20
N SER A 244 -19.86 0.56 -0.55
CA SER A 244 -18.66 1.40 -0.69
C SER A 244 -18.90 2.80 -0.13
N LEU A 245 -17.82 3.42 0.36
CA LEU A 245 -17.80 4.81 0.85
C LEU A 245 -16.68 5.58 0.17
N PHE A 246 -16.93 6.85 -0.08
CA PHE A 246 -16.02 7.73 -0.81
C PHE A 246 -15.79 9.04 -0.05
N ALA A 247 -14.60 9.61 -0.17
CA ALA A 247 -14.32 10.96 0.35
C ALA A 247 -13.28 11.68 -0.50
N ALA A 248 -13.30 13.00 -0.52
CA ALA A 248 -12.13 13.78 -0.88
C ALA A 248 -11.21 13.90 0.34
N TRP A 249 -9.91 13.69 0.13
CA TRP A 249 -8.89 13.85 1.16
C TRP A 249 -7.57 14.34 0.55
N PRO A 250 -7.46 15.64 0.23
CA PRO A 250 -6.30 16.19 -0.46
C PRO A 250 -5.04 16.14 0.42
N ARG A 251 -4.11 15.27 0.06
CA ARG A 251 -2.80 15.06 0.70
C ARG A 251 -1.72 14.92 -0.37
N VAL A 252 -0.45 14.86 0.04
CA VAL A 252 0.68 14.76 -0.91
C VAL A 252 0.54 13.53 -1.82
N TRP A 253 0.04 12.41 -1.28
CA TRP A 253 0.01 11.12 -1.99
C TRP A 253 -1.39 10.67 -2.42
N SER A 254 -2.43 11.44 -2.08
CA SER A 254 -3.81 11.10 -2.41
C SER A 254 -4.66 12.35 -2.60
N SER A 255 -5.69 12.24 -3.42
CA SER A 255 -6.76 13.23 -3.52
C SER A 255 -8.05 12.77 -2.85
N HIS A 256 -8.25 11.47 -2.74
CA HIS A 256 -9.52 10.84 -2.39
C HIS A 256 -9.32 9.58 -1.54
N ILE A 257 -10.40 9.10 -0.95
CA ILE A 257 -10.47 7.83 -0.23
C ILE A 257 -11.56 7.02 -0.90
N ARG A 258 -11.27 5.75 -1.19
CA ARG A 258 -12.22 4.74 -1.60
C ARG A 258 -12.20 3.61 -0.56
N LEU A 259 -13.36 3.30 0.00
CA LEU A 259 -13.56 2.20 0.93
C LEU A 259 -14.51 1.19 0.31
N HIS A 260 -14.08 -0.06 0.15
CA HIS A 260 -14.95 -1.15 -0.31
C HIS A 260 -15.14 -2.17 0.79
N HIS A 261 -16.39 -2.56 1.07
CA HIS A 261 -16.68 -3.58 2.06
C HIS A 261 -15.98 -4.91 1.75
N ILE A 262 -15.39 -5.50 2.79
CA ILE A 262 -14.75 -6.82 2.73
C ILE A 262 -15.59 -7.84 3.53
N ALA A 263 -15.73 -7.61 4.83
CA ALA A 263 -16.39 -8.52 5.77
C ALA A 263 -16.68 -7.80 7.10
N GLY A 264 -17.84 -8.06 7.72
CA GLY A 264 -18.23 -7.38 8.97
C GLY A 264 -18.14 -5.86 8.82
N ASP A 265 -17.53 -5.19 9.78
CA ASP A 265 -17.35 -3.72 9.79
C ASP A 265 -16.00 -3.28 9.19
N SER A 266 -15.48 -4.10 8.27
CA SER A 266 -14.16 -3.95 7.68
C SER A 266 -14.21 -3.60 6.20
N PHE A 267 -13.45 -2.58 5.80
CA PHE A 267 -13.43 -2.05 4.46
C PHE A 267 -12.02 -1.95 3.90
N ALA A 268 -11.80 -2.44 2.68
CA ALA A 268 -10.57 -2.23 1.93
C ALA A 268 -10.40 -0.75 1.66
N LEU A 269 -9.26 -0.20 2.07
CA LEU A 269 -8.88 1.19 1.83
C LEU A 269 -8.06 1.27 0.56
N THR A 270 -8.42 2.21 -0.32
CA THR A 270 -7.55 2.73 -1.38
C THR A 270 -7.49 4.25 -1.26
N LEU A 271 -6.30 4.81 -1.45
CA LEU A 271 -6.02 6.25 -1.38
C LEU A 271 -5.64 6.80 -2.76
N PRO A 272 -6.60 6.94 -3.70
CA PRO A 272 -6.26 7.32 -5.06
C PRO A 272 -6.04 8.82 -5.26
N ARG A 273 -5.21 9.11 -6.27
CA ARG A 273 -5.22 10.39 -6.96
C ARG A 273 -6.12 10.29 -8.19
N LEU A 274 -7.23 11.00 -8.16
CA LEU A 274 -8.17 11.08 -9.27
C LEU A 274 -7.79 12.23 -10.20
N PHE A 275 -8.01 12.01 -11.51
CA PHE A 275 -7.92 13.02 -12.56
C PHE A 275 -9.22 13.00 -13.36
N PRO A 276 -10.35 13.53 -12.83
CA PRO A 276 -11.65 13.50 -13.50
C PRO A 276 -11.69 14.20 -14.86
N GLU A 277 -10.75 15.12 -15.13
CA GLU A 277 -10.61 15.85 -16.39
C GLU A 277 -9.38 15.40 -17.21
N GLY A 278 -8.73 14.31 -16.80
CA GLY A 278 -7.44 13.87 -17.34
C GLY A 278 -6.27 14.76 -16.91
N PHE A 279 -5.15 14.66 -17.63
CA PHE A 279 -3.94 15.44 -17.34
C PHE A 279 -3.13 15.74 -18.61
N GLY A 280 -2.68 17.00 -18.74
CA GLY A 280 -1.88 17.45 -19.86
C GLY A 280 -2.68 17.54 -21.16
N ARG A 281 -2.19 16.95 -22.25
CA ARG A 281 -2.90 16.92 -23.55
C ARG A 281 -4.00 15.87 -23.60
N ASN A 282 -3.92 14.85 -22.75
CA ASN A 282 -4.93 13.80 -22.69
C ASN A 282 -5.96 14.18 -21.62
N THR A 283 -7.18 14.47 -22.06
CA THR A 283 -8.29 14.83 -21.18
C THR A 283 -9.16 13.62 -20.80
N THR A 284 -8.71 12.40 -21.13
CA THR A 284 -9.38 11.18 -20.68
C THR A 284 -9.23 11.06 -19.18
N PRO A 285 -10.33 10.91 -18.42
CA PRO A 285 -10.29 10.70 -16.99
C PRO A 285 -9.53 9.42 -16.62
N PHE A 286 -8.76 9.47 -15.55
CA PHE A 286 -8.08 8.30 -14.99
C PHE A 286 -7.83 8.46 -13.50
N GLU A 287 -7.51 7.35 -12.83
CA GLU A 287 -6.98 7.38 -11.47
C GLU A 287 -5.60 6.72 -11.40
N PHE A 288 -4.85 7.08 -10.37
CA PHE A 288 -3.59 6.46 -10.04
C PHE A 288 -3.48 6.27 -8.53
N TYR A 289 -2.99 5.11 -8.12
CA TYR A 289 -2.60 4.86 -6.75
C TYR A 289 -1.46 3.83 -6.71
N ASP A 290 -0.60 3.92 -5.71
CA ASP A 290 0.42 2.91 -5.49
C ASP A 290 -0.23 1.67 -4.86
N SER A 291 -0.18 0.53 -5.54
CA SER A 291 -0.85 -0.70 -5.11
C SER A 291 -0.29 -1.31 -3.83
N GLN A 292 0.82 -0.81 -3.30
CA GLN A 292 1.45 -1.27 -2.06
C GLN A 292 1.34 -0.24 -0.93
N LEU A 293 1.50 1.05 -1.24
CA LEU A 293 1.56 2.13 -0.25
C LEU A 293 0.23 2.89 -0.09
N SER A 294 -0.61 2.87 -1.12
CA SER A 294 -1.89 3.58 -1.14
C SER A 294 -3.07 2.65 -0.86
N VAL A 295 -2.81 1.51 -0.22
CA VAL A 295 -3.81 0.49 0.11
C VAL A 295 -3.76 0.16 1.60
N GLY A 296 -4.85 -0.40 2.12
CA GLY A 296 -4.93 -0.84 3.50
C GLY A 296 -6.35 -1.28 3.86
N ARG A 297 -6.75 -1.01 5.11
CA ARG A 297 -8.07 -1.33 5.63
C ARG A 297 -8.54 -0.24 6.58
N ALA A 298 -9.84 0.06 6.52
CA ALA A 298 -10.55 0.81 7.53
C ALA A 298 -11.39 -0.17 8.36
N GLU A 299 -11.12 -0.24 9.65
CA GLU A 299 -11.86 -1.07 10.58
C GLU A 299 -12.78 -0.20 11.43
N PHE A 300 -14.09 -0.29 11.19
CA PHE A 300 -15.08 0.47 11.93
C PHE A 300 -15.40 -0.20 13.27
N VAL A 301 -15.71 0.64 14.26
CA VAL A 301 -16.27 0.18 15.54
C VAL A 301 -17.72 0.61 15.57
N VAL A 302 -18.61 -0.38 15.64
CA VAL A 302 -20.05 -0.19 15.79
C VAL A 302 -20.42 -0.44 17.24
N ASP A 303 -21.08 0.52 17.86
CA ASP A 303 -21.73 0.34 19.15
C ASP A 303 -23.03 -0.44 18.95
N VAL A 304 -23.05 -1.66 19.48
CA VAL A 304 -24.16 -2.61 19.32
C VAL A 304 -25.37 -2.20 20.17
N GLU A 305 -25.18 -1.44 21.24
CA GLU A 305 -26.28 -0.99 22.11
C GLU A 305 -27.05 0.17 21.46
N ASP A 306 -26.33 1.12 20.85
CA ASP A 306 -26.92 2.31 20.23
C ASP A 306 -27.17 2.16 18.71
N GLY A 307 -26.63 1.11 18.09
CA GLY A 307 -26.71 0.90 16.64
C GLY A 307 -26.00 1.99 15.83
N GLN A 308 -24.92 2.55 16.38
CA GLN A 308 -24.20 3.67 15.78
C GLN A 308 -22.72 3.36 15.58
N VAL A 309 -22.14 3.94 14.54
CA VAL A 309 -20.69 3.87 14.31
C VAL A 309 -19.99 4.85 15.26
N SER A 310 -19.03 4.37 16.05
CA SER A 310 -18.25 5.22 16.97
C SER A 310 -17.04 5.85 16.29
N GLY A 311 -16.53 5.22 15.24
CA GLY A 311 -15.36 5.67 14.48
C GLY A 311 -14.74 4.53 13.70
N PHE A 312 -13.56 4.78 13.10
CA PHE A 312 -12.77 3.75 12.45
C PHE A 312 -11.27 3.93 12.68
N ALA A 313 -10.57 2.80 12.69
CA ALA A 313 -9.12 2.74 12.64
C ALA A 313 -8.66 2.58 11.19
N LEU A 314 -7.67 3.38 10.79
CA LEU A 314 -6.97 3.23 9.52
C LEU A 314 -5.76 2.33 9.74
N ILE A 315 -5.63 1.27 8.93
CA ILE A 315 -4.57 0.26 9.01
C ILE A 315 -3.94 0.12 7.63
N THR A 316 -2.67 0.45 7.48
CA THR A 316 -1.87 0.34 6.24
C THR A 316 -0.86 -0.80 6.28
N ASP A 317 -0.52 -1.29 7.48
CA ASP A 317 0.36 -2.42 7.68
C ASP A 317 -0.24 -3.41 8.70
N GLU A 318 -0.64 -4.58 8.20
CA GLU A 318 -1.30 -5.61 9.02
C GLU A 318 -0.34 -6.25 10.04
N GLU A 319 0.93 -6.43 9.69
CA GLU A 319 1.91 -7.01 10.62
C GLU A 319 2.16 -6.05 11.78
N ALA A 320 2.31 -4.76 11.47
CA ALA A 320 2.41 -3.71 12.47
C ALA A 320 1.16 -3.69 13.36
N ALA A 321 -0.05 -3.68 12.77
CA ALA A 321 -1.30 -3.68 13.52
C ALA A 321 -1.43 -4.87 14.47
N VAL A 322 -1.10 -6.09 14.02
CA VAL A 322 -1.07 -7.29 14.87
C VAL A 322 -0.05 -7.14 16.01
N GLY A 323 1.13 -6.58 15.72
CA GLY A 323 2.15 -6.28 16.72
C GLY A 323 1.64 -5.31 17.80
N ARG A 324 0.94 -4.25 17.39
CA ARG A 324 0.32 -3.27 18.29
C ARG A 324 -0.77 -3.91 19.14
N GLN A 325 -1.62 -4.72 18.53
CA GLN A 325 -2.73 -5.38 19.20
C GLN A 325 -2.26 -6.31 20.32
N ARG A 326 -1.16 -7.07 20.07
CA ARG A 326 -0.52 -7.90 21.09
C ARG A 326 0.06 -7.10 22.25
N ARG A 327 0.56 -5.88 22.00
CA ARG A 327 1.24 -5.05 23.00
C ARG A 327 0.29 -4.28 23.91
N TRP A 328 -0.81 -3.75 23.36
CA TRP A 328 -1.71 -2.83 24.09
C TRP A 328 -3.05 -3.41 24.50
N GLY A 329 -3.32 -4.69 24.22
CA GLY A 329 -4.49 -5.36 24.80
C GLY A 329 -5.79 -5.21 23.99
N GLY A 330 -5.69 -4.89 22.70
CA GLY A 330 -6.64 -5.45 21.74
C GLY A 330 -7.69 -4.54 21.11
N SER A 331 -7.82 -3.27 21.51
CA SER A 331 -8.85 -2.40 20.91
C SER A 331 -8.50 -2.03 19.47
N VAL A 332 -9.50 -1.98 18.58
CA VAL A 332 -9.34 -1.57 17.17
C VAL A 332 -8.68 -0.19 17.09
N LYS A 333 -9.04 0.70 18.01
CA LYS A 333 -8.47 2.06 18.13
C LYS A 333 -6.96 2.07 18.36
N GLU A 334 -6.43 1.18 19.20
CA GLU A 334 -4.99 1.11 19.51
C GLU A 334 -4.21 0.29 18.49
N ALA A 335 -4.89 -0.60 17.76
CA ALA A 335 -4.30 -1.38 16.68
C ALA A 335 -4.11 -0.56 15.39
N GLY A 336 -4.92 0.48 15.17
CA GLY A 336 -4.82 1.38 14.01
C GLY A 336 -3.51 2.16 13.93
N ASP A 337 -3.11 2.51 12.71
CA ASP A 337 -2.08 3.54 12.47
C ASP A 337 -2.62 4.94 12.81
N ALA A 338 -3.93 5.14 12.59
CA ALA A 338 -4.67 6.33 13.00
C ALA A 338 -6.10 5.97 13.40
N TRP A 339 -6.69 6.75 14.30
CA TRP A 339 -8.09 6.62 14.71
C TRP A 339 -8.88 7.87 14.34
N PHE A 340 -10.05 7.68 13.73
CA PHE A 340 -10.99 8.75 13.40
C PHE A 340 -12.31 8.48 14.13
N GLY A 341 -12.62 9.30 15.13
CA GLY A 341 -13.89 9.24 15.87
C GLY A 341 -15.02 9.88 15.08
N ARG A 342 -16.23 9.31 15.16
CA ARG A 342 -17.41 9.91 14.52
C ARG A 342 -17.73 11.25 15.16
N VAL A 343 -17.96 12.26 14.32
CA VAL A 343 -18.41 13.58 14.75
C VAL A 343 -19.93 13.60 14.70
N HIS A 344 -20.55 13.72 15.86
CA HIS A 344 -21.99 13.95 15.94
C HIS A 344 -22.27 15.44 15.69
N PRO A 345 -23.26 15.77 14.84
CA PRO A 345 -23.63 17.15 14.53
C PRO A 345 -24.20 17.91 15.73
#